data_AF-A0A961ARS7-F1
#
_entry.id   AF-A0A961ARS7-F1
#
_cell.length_a   1.000
_cell.length_b   1.000
_cell.length_c   1.000
_cell.angle_alpha   90.00
_cell.angle_beta   90.00
_cell.angle_gamma   90.00
#
_symmetry.space_group_name_H-M   'P 1'
#
loop_
_entity.id
_entity.type
_entity.pdbx_description
1 polymer ?
#
loop_
_entity_poly.entity_id
_entity_poly.type
_entity_poly.pdbx_seq_one_letter_code
_entity_poly.pdbx_strand_id
1 'polypeptide(L)'
;MRDYFIRRLLLVPITLLGLTMLVFLITRFAPGGPLETALKAATLGQNGEGNSSREGSGGIDDAAKEALANYYGYDQSAIGAYFVWLGLAPREFSKVQEDFPADADMVPMTLPGTATKLSAHRDGTIEIAEGPDDALEGWKYRVESPEDVAEKWRRINPDSETPESFPHRAVLYKSSFSGLLQGNLGDSTRYNEPVWDMMVSRFPISLYYGILTLIITYAVCLPLGILKAIKHRTMLDTASSVLVFVGYAIPGYVLGALLVVYLGSRLGWFPIMGFVSADFPTLSLWGKVKDLVNHSVLPLICYLVGSFAFLTMLMKNSLMDNLAADYVRTAAAKGLTWRKAVFRHAFRNSIIPIATTFGQNITLLVAGSILIEKIFDIDGFGLLSYNAVLERDYTVVLGTLTFGAFLMLIGNIISDVLVALIDPRVSFR
;
A
#
# COMPACT_ATOMS: atom_id res chain seq x y z
N MET A 1 -3.87 16.16 27.55
CA MET A 1 -4.79 15.26 26.80
C MET A 1 -5.20 15.89 25.48
N ARG A 2 -6.08 16.91 25.47
CA ARG A 2 -6.48 17.60 24.21
C ARG A 2 -5.28 18.07 23.39
N ASP A 3 -4.34 18.77 24.01
CA ASP A 3 -3.18 19.33 23.30
C ASP A 3 -2.24 18.26 22.75
N TYR A 4 -2.10 17.12 23.44
CA TYR A 4 -1.35 15.97 22.94
C TYR A 4 -2.03 15.37 21.70
N PHE A 5 -3.34 15.10 21.76
CA PHE A 5 -4.07 14.54 20.62
C PHE A 5 -4.08 15.49 19.43
N ILE A 6 -4.18 16.81 19.66
CA ILE A 6 -4.04 17.81 18.61
C ILE A 6 -2.63 17.75 18.00
N ARG A 7 -1.56 17.74 18.81
CA ARG A 7 -0.18 17.59 18.32
C ARG A 7 0.00 16.31 17.52
N ARG A 8 -0.51 15.18 18.02
CA ARG A 8 -0.46 13.87 17.35
C ARG A 8 -1.18 13.91 16.01
N LEU A 9 -2.39 14.46 15.97
CA LEU A 9 -3.19 14.60 14.76
C LEU A 9 -2.53 15.53 13.74
N LEU A 10 -1.92 16.63 14.20
CA LEU A 10 -1.15 17.55 13.35
C LEU A 10 0.15 16.93 12.81
N LEU A 11 0.73 15.96 13.52
CA LEU A 11 1.90 15.23 13.06
C LEU A 11 1.55 14.20 11.97
N VAL A 12 0.31 13.69 11.91
CA VAL A 12 -0.09 12.66 10.93
C VAL A 12 0.13 13.09 9.47
N PRO A 13 -0.30 14.28 9.02
CA PRO A 13 -0.01 14.72 7.66
C PRO A 13 1.50 14.83 7.39
N ILE A 14 2.28 15.34 8.35
CA ILE A 14 3.73 15.53 8.19
C ILE A 14 4.44 14.17 8.08
N THR A 15 4.09 13.21 8.94
CA THR A 15 4.67 11.86 8.87
C THR A 15 4.23 11.11 7.63
N LEU A 16 2.97 11.27 7.20
CA LEU A 16 2.48 10.66 5.96
C LEU A 16 3.18 11.24 4.73
N LEU A 17 3.40 12.56 4.68
CA LEU A 17 4.17 13.20 3.60
C LEU A 17 5.62 12.67 3.58
N GLY A 18 6.28 12.61 4.73
CA GLY A 18 7.64 12.06 4.82
C GLY A 18 7.72 10.61 4.34
N LEU A 19 6.77 9.77 4.73
CA LEU A 19 6.75 8.37 4.32
C LEU A 19 6.39 8.20 2.84
N THR A 20 5.37 8.90 2.34
CA THR A 20 4.97 8.82 0.92
C THR A 20 6.06 9.35 -0.01
N MET A 21 6.77 10.41 0.38
CA MET A 21 7.93 10.90 -0.35
C MET A 21 9.04 9.85 -0.40
N LEU A 22 9.35 9.22 0.74
CA LEU A 22 10.34 8.15 0.80
C LEU A 22 9.95 6.97 -0.09
N VAL A 23 8.70 6.50 0.00
CA VAL A 23 8.20 5.40 -0.84
C VAL A 23 8.26 5.79 -2.33
N PHE A 24 7.80 6.99 -2.68
CA PHE A 24 7.84 7.51 -4.05
C PHE A 24 9.26 7.51 -4.62
N LEU A 25 10.23 8.05 -3.87
CA LEU A 25 11.63 8.10 -4.29
C LEU A 25 12.21 6.69 -4.45
N ILE A 26 11.94 5.78 -3.50
CA ILE A 26 12.39 4.39 -3.60
C ILE A 26 11.81 3.73 -4.86
N THR A 27 10.51 3.88 -5.13
CA THR A 27 9.88 3.28 -6.33
C THR A 27 10.41 3.86 -7.64
N ARG A 28 10.78 5.14 -7.65
CA ARG A 28 11.27 5.84 -8.85
C ARG A 28 12.72 5.49 -9.18
N PHE A 29 13.56 5.29 -8.17
CA PHE A 29 14.98 4.98 -8.30
C PHE A 29 15.30 3.49 -8.16
N ALA A 30 14.31 2.65 -7.88
CA ALA A 30 14.48 1.20 -7.88
C ALA A 30 14.96 0.74 -9.27
N PRO A 31 15.97 -0.16 -9.34
CA PRO A 31 16.43 -0.71 -10.60
C PRO A 31 15.28 -1.46 -11.30
N GLY A 32 15.11 -1.24 -12.61
CA GLY A 32 13.94 -1.76 -13.32
C GLY A 32 12.66 -0.93 -13.15
N GLY A 33 12.78 0.37 -12.89
CA GLY A 33 11.67 1.30 -12.70
C GLY A 33 10.61 1.30 -13.82
N PRO A 34 9.51 2.06 -13.65
CA PRO A 34 8.39 2.06 -14.58
C PRO A 34 8.81 2.34 -16.03
N LEU A 35 9.64 3.37 -16.23
CA LEU A 35 10.13 3.76 -17.54
C LEU A 35 10.99 2.66 -18.18
N GLU A 36 11.97 2.11 -17.45
CA GLU A 36 12.85 1.06 -17.96
C GLU A 36 12.08 -0.21 -18.34
N THR A 37 11.06 -0.57 -17.55
CA THR A 37 10.20 -1.74 -17.83
C THR A 37 9.31 -1.48 -19.05
N ALA A 38 8.71 -0.30 -19.17
CA ALA A 38 7.91 0.07 -20.33
C ALA A 38 8.74 0.11 -21.61
N LEU A 39 9.98 0.63 -21.54
CA LEU A 39 10.94 0.57 -22.64
C LEU A 39 11.30 -0.88 -22.99
N LYS A 40 11.62 -1.74 -22.01
CA LYS A 40 11.87 -3.16 -22.30
C LYS A 40 10.66 -3.84 -22.96
N ALA A 41 9.45 -3.58 -22.48
CA ALA A 41 8.22 -4.12 -23.07
C ALA A 41 8.02 -3.64 -24.52
N ALA A 42 8.26 -2.36 -24.80
CA ALA A 42 8.18 -1.81 -26.15
C ALA A 42 9.26 -2.39 -27.09
N THR A 43 10.50 -2.59 -26.62
CA THR A 43 11.56 -3.25 -27.43
C THR A 43 11.20 -4.70 -27.77
N LEU A 44 10.60 -5.43 -26.82
CA LEU A 44 10.22 -6.84 -27.01
C LEU A 44 9.00 -6.97 -27.93
N GLY A 45 8.03 -6.05 -27.84
CA GLY A 45 6.88 -5.99 -28.74
C GLY A 45 7.28 -5.71 -30.19
N GLN A 46 8.24 -4.82 -30.42
CA GLN A 46 8.73 -4.48 -31.76
C GLN A 46 9.52 -5.63 -32.42
N ASN A 47 10.15 -6.50 -31.63
CA ASN A 47 10.84 -7.70 -32.15
C ASN A 47 9.89 -8.88 -32.45
N GLY A 48 8.61 -8.80 -32.07
CA GLY A 48 7.60 -9.85 -32.29
C GLY A 48 6.84 -9.75 -33.62
N GLU A 49 6.83 -8.59 -34.27
CA GLU A 49 6.29 -8.38 -35.61
C GLU A 49 7.44 -8.37 -36.63
N GLY A 50 7.52 -9.44 -37.42
CA GLY A 50 8.63 -9.67 -38.34
C GLY A 50 8.81 -8.55 -39.36
N ASN A 51 9.99 -7.93 -39.34
CA ASN A 51 10.62 -7.45 -40.56
C ASN A 51 12.15 -7.52 -40.43
N SER A 52 12.74 -8.56 -41.02
CA SER A 52 14.18 -8.78 -41.10
C SER A 52 14.80 -7.93 -42.21
N SER A 53 14.95 -6.61 -42.01
CA SER A 53 15.78 -5.75 -42.89
C SER A 53 15.93 -4.33 -42.32
N ARG A 54 16.82 -4.13 -41.34
CA ARG A 54 17.57 -2.87 -41.15
C ARG A 54 18.58 -3.05 -40.02
N GLU A 55 19.82 -3.35 -40.39
CA GLU A 55 20.99 -3.09 -39.55
C GLU A 55 21.13 -1.57 -39.39
N GLY A 56 20.64 -1.06 -38.27
CA GLY A 56 20.78 0.33 -37.87
C GLY A 56 20.13 0.53 -36.51
N SER A 57 20.94 0.53 -35.44
CA SER A 57 20.57 0.90 -34.07
C SER A 57 19.18 0.38 -33.62
N GLY A 58 19.10 -0.90 -33.25
CA GLY A 58 17.91 -1.54 -32.70
C GLY A 58 17.53 -1.04 -31.29
N GLY A 59 17.24 0.25 -31.18
CA GLY A 59 16.62 0.88 -30.02
C GLY A 59 15.21 1.38 -30.37
N ILE A 60 14.35 1.51 -29.36
CA ILE A 60 13.07 2.21 -29.51
C ILE A 60 13.32 3.61 -30.07
N ASP A 61 12.44 4.04 -30.98
CA ASP A 61 12.39 5.42 -31.49
C ASP A 61 12.40 6.42 -30.32
N ASP A 62 13.31 7.39 -30.35
CA ASP A 62 13.52 8.29 -29.20
C ASP A 62 12.26 9.08 -28.83
N ALA A 63 11.39 9.35 -29.82
CA ALA A 63 10.07 9.92 -29.61
C ALA A 63 9.15 9.02 -28.76
N ALA A 64 9.17 7.70 -29.00
CA ALA A 64 8.39 6.75 -28.21
C ALA A 64 8.95 6.61 -26.78
N LYS A 65 10.27 6.69 -26.60
CA LYS A 65 10.88 6.72 -25.26
C LYS A 65 10.45 7.97 -24.49
N GLU A 66 10.48 9.13 -25.14
CA GLU A 66 10.08 10.39 -24.54
C GLU A 66 8.59 10.40 -24.17
N ALA A 67 7.72 9.84 -25.03
CA ALA A 67 6.30 9.69 -24.73
C ALA A 67 6.05 8.86 -23.45
N LEU A 68 6.77 7.75 -23.29
CA LEU A 68 6.71 6.94 -22.06
C LEU A 68 7.26 7.70 -20.85
N ALA A 69 8.38 8.42 -21.01
CA ALA A 69 8.95 9.21 -19.93
C ALA A 69 8.00 10.32 -19.46
N ASN A 70 7.33 11.00 -20.40
CA ASN A 70 6.27 11.96 -20.11
C ASN A 70 5.11 11.32 -19.34
N TYR A 71 4.65 10.13 -19.77
CA TYR A 71 3.55 9.43 -19.11
C TYR A 71 3.85 9.09 -17.63
N TYR A 72 5.07 8.62 -17.35
CA TYR A 72 5.51 8.29 -15.99
C TYR A 72 6.07 9.50 -15.20
N GLY A 73 6.06 10.70 -15.78
CA GLY A 73 6.56 11.92 -15.14
C GLY A 73 8.06 11.93 -14.90
N TYR A 74 8.84 11.27 -15.76
CA TYR A 74 10.30 11.29 -15.79
C TYR A 74 10.87 12.52 -16.52
N ASP A 75 10.02 13.30 -17.21
CA ASP A 75 10.36 14.57 -17.85
C ASP A 75 10.65 15.70 -16.82
N GLN A 76 10.01 15.63 -15.65
CA GLN A 76 10.23 16.56 -14.54
C GLN A 76 11.14 16.00 -13.45
N SER A 77 11.60 16.86 -12.54
CA SER A 77 12.41 16.45 -11.39
C SER A 77 11.63 15.47 -10.49
N ALA A 78 12.33 14.59 -9.76
CA ALA A 78 11.67 13.63 -8.88
C ALA A 78 10.77 14.30 -7.83
N ILE A 79 11.21 15.46 -7.32
CA ILE A 79 10.43 16.28 -6.39
C ILE A 79 9.20 16.88 -7.08
N GLY A 80 9.34 17.41 -8.31
CA GLY A 80 8.22 17.91 -9.10
C GLY A 80 7.17 16.83 -9.36
N ALA A 81 7.62 15.64 -9.78
CA ALA A 81 6.75 14.48 -9.97
C ALA A 81 6.03 14.04 -8.70
N TYR A 82 6.71 14.10 -7.55
CA TYR A 82 6.08 13.83 -6.26
C TYR A 82 4.98 14.87 -5.93
N PHE A 83 5.21 16.16 -6.18
CA PHE A 83 4.19 17.19 -5.97
C PHE A 83 2.99 17.04 -6.92
N VAL A 84 3.22 16.60 -8.16
CA VAL A 84 2.15 16.26 -9.10
C VAL A 84 1.36 15.05 -8.61
N TRP A 85 2.05 13.97 -8.20
CA TRP A 85 1.41 12.78 -7.65
C TRP A 85 0.61 13.06 -6.37
N LEU A 86 1.14 13.91 -5.49
CA LEU A 86 0.46 14.37 -4.29
C LEU A 86 -0.77 15.23 -4.63
N GLY A 87 -0.77 15.88 -5.79
CA GLY A 87 -1.84 16.78 -6.24
C GLY A 87 -1.66 18.23 -5.78
N LEU A 88 -0.44 18.63 -5.40
CA LEU A 88 -0.08 20.01 -5.08
C LEU A 88 0.47 20.79 -6.30
N ALA A 89 0.91 20.08 -7.34
CA ALA A 89 1.27 20.65 -8.63
C ALA A 89 0.29 20.17 -9.71
N PRO A 90 0.00 20.98 -10.74
CA PRO A 90 -0.89 20.58 -11.81
C PRO A 90 -0.25 19.46 -12.64
N ARG A 91 -1.02 18.41 -12.91
CA ARG A 91 -0.64 17.34 -13.83
C ARG A 91 -0.96 17.78 -15.26
N GLU A 92 0.03 17.67 -16.14
CA GLU A 92 -0.16 17.85 -17.58
C GLU A 92 -0.73 16.56 -18.18
N PHE A 93 -1.79 16.69 -18.96
CA PHE A 93 -2.43 15.59 -19.67
C PHE A 93 -2.79 16.01 -21.09
N SER A 94 -3.02 15.02 -21.96
CA SER A 94 -3.25 15.24 -23.40
C SER A 94 -2.16 16.12 -24.04
N LYS A 95 -0.89 15.86 -23.69
CA LYS A 95 0.28 16.64 -24.13
C LYS A 95 0.65 16.28 -25.58
N VAL A 96 0.86 17.28 -26.42
CA VAL A 96 1.43 17.17 -27.78
C VAL A 96 2.69 18.01 -27.84
N GLN A 97 3.70 17.47 -28.51
CA GLN A 97 4.99 18.11 -28.67
C GLN A 97 5.41 18.00 -30.13
N GLU A 98 5.83 19.12 -30.72
CA GLU A 98 6.38 19.17 -32.08
C GLU A 98 7.64 20.04 -32.08
N ASP A 99 8.66 19.61 -32.82
CA ASP A 99 9.94 20.32 -32.92
C ASP A 99 9.89 21.36 -34.04
N PHE A 100 10.33 22.58 -33.74
CA PHE A 100 10.46 23.61 -34.75
C PHE A 100 11.61 23.27 -35.71
N PRO A 101 11.38 23.31 -37.03
CA PRO A 101 12.47 23.31 -38.00
C PRO A 101 13.45 24.46 -37.73
N ALA A 102 14.75 24.26 -38.02
CA ALA A 102 15.83 25.18 -37.65
C ALA A 102 15.52 26.66 -37.98
N ASP A 103 14.96 26.90 -39.17
CA ASP A 103 14.68 28.24 -39.72
C ASP A 103 13.18 28.60 -39.75
N ALA A 104 12.32 27.82 -39.09
CA ALA A 104 10.87 28.06 -39.09
C ALA A 104 10.38 28.69 -37.78
N ASP A 105 9.61 29.76 -37.93
CA ASP A 105 8.94 30.45 -36.81
C ASP A 105 7.59 29.83 -36.46
N MET A 106 7.09 28.90 -37.28
CA MET A 106 5.82 28.22 -37.08
C MET A 106 5.94 26.72 -37.30
N VAL A 107 5.20 25.94 -36.51
CA VAL A 107 5.08 24.49 -36.67
C VAL A 107 3.60 24.09 -36.65
N PRO A 108 3.13 23.29 -37.62
CA PRO A 108 1.76 22.79 -37.59
C PRO A 108 1.62 21.74 -36.49
N MET A 109 0.56 21.85 -35.69
CA MET A 109 0.20 20.88 -34.66
C MET A 109 -1.23 20.39 -34.88
N THR A 110 -1.55 19.18 -34.41
CA THR A 110 -2.92 18.67 -34.42
C THR A 110 -3.41 18.47 -32.99
N LEU A 111 -4.62 18.93 -32.70
CA LEU A 111 -5.24 18.74 -31.39
C LEU A 111 -5.58 17.26 -31.15
N PRO A 112 -5.13 16.65 -30.04
CA PRO A 112 -5.39 15.24 -29.74
C PRO A 112 -6.86 14.89 -29.77
N GLY A 113 -7.20 13.81 -30.48
CA GLY A 113 -8.57 13.32 -30.58
C GLY A 113 -9.50 14.18 -31.43
N THR A 114 -8.97 15.14 -32.18
CA THR A 114 -9.75 16.00 -33.10
C THR A 114 -9.06 16.12 -34.46
N ALA A 115 -9.79 16.58 -35.47
CA ALA A 115 -9.23 16.94 -36.77
C ALA A 115 -8.74 18.41 -36.83
N THR A 116 -8.75 19.12 -35.69
CA THR A 116 -8.40 20.54 -35.63
C THR A 116 -6.89 20.72 -35.79
N LYS A 117 -6.50 21.51 -36.79
CA LYS A 117 -5.11 21.88 -37.04
C LYS A 117 -4.80 23.25 -36.46
N LEU A 118 -3.63 23.36 -35.87
CA LEU A 118 -3.12 24.55 -35.20
C LEU A 118 -1.80 24.99 -35.83
N SER A 119 -1.56 26.28 -35.83
CA SER A 119 -0.26 26.89 -36.15
C SER A 119 0.35 27.39 -34.85
N ALA A 120 1.41 26.73 -34.39
CA ALA A 120 2.12 27.11 -33.18
C ALA A 120 3.34 27.98 -33.55
N HIS A 121 3.44 29.17 -32.97
CA HIS A 121 4.46 30.15 -33.29
C HIS A 121 5.55 30.23 -32.22
N ARG A 122 6.80 30.47 -32.63
CA ARG A 122 7.97 30.55 -31.76
C ARG A 122 7.91 31.71 -30.75
N ASP A 123 7.07 32.71 -31.01
CA ASP A 123 6.81 33.84 -30.10
C ASP A 123 5.89 33.50 -28.91
N GLY A 124 5.38 32.26 -28.85
CA GLY A 124 4.49 31.80 -27.79
C GLY A 124 3.01 31.97 -28.09
N THR A 125 2.64 32.31 -29.33
CA THR A 125 1.25 32.35 -29.80
C THR A 125 0.83 31.06 -30.50
N ILE A 126 -0.46 30.73 -30.45
CA ILE A 126 -1.03 29.57 -31.14
C ILE A 126 -2.34 29.97 -31.80
N GLU A 127 -2.51 29.62 -33.07
CA GLU A 127 -3.66 29.96 -33.88
C GLU A 127 -4.36 28.71 -34.39
N ILE A 128 -5.68 28.77 -34.55
CA ILE A 128 -6.47 27.70 -35.16
C ILE A 128 -6.41 27.88 -36.67
N ALA A 129 -5.77 26.94 -37.37
CA ALA A 129 -5.66 26.96 -38.82
C ALA A 129 -6.91 26.35 -39.49
N GLU A 130 -7.41 25.24 -38.94
CA GLU A 130 -8.62 24.56 -39.42
C GLU A 130 -9.36 23.94 -38.22
N GLY A 131 -10.61 24.36 -37.96
CA GLY A 131 -11.47 23.79 -36.91
C GLY A 131 -12.40 24.83 -36.28
N PRO A 132 -13.17 24.44 -35.24
CA PRO A 132 -14.05 25.36 -34.53
C PRO A 132 -13.27 26.35 -33.65
N ASP A 133 -13.75 27.59 -33.55
CA ASP A 133 -13.05 28.71 -32.88
C ASP A 133 -12.80 28.49 -31.37
N ASP A 134 -13.60 27.64 -30.73
CA ASP A 134 -13.52 27.30 -29.30
C ASP A 134 -12.60 26.10 -29.01
N ALA A 135 -11.95 25.52 -30.04
CA ALA A 135 -11.17 24.29 -29.89
C ALA A 135 -9.99 24.38 -28.90
N LEU A 136 -9.49 25.59 -28.64
CA LEU A 136 -8.40 25.85 -27.70
C LEU A 136 -8.85 26.04 -26.24
N GLU A 137 -10.14 25.91 -25.93
CA GLU A 137 -10.63 26.10 -24.56
C GLU A 137 -10.00 25.10 -23.56
N GLY A 138 -9.36 25.65 -22.53
CA GLY A 138 -8.65 24.89 -21.49
C GLY A 138 -7.27 24.35 -21.90
N TRP A 139 -6.81 24.62 -23.13
CA TRP A 139 -5.47 24.29 -23.58
C TRP A 139 -4.47 25.39 -23.22
N LYS A 140 -3.24 24.97 -22.95
CA LYS A 140 -2.10 25.85 -22.68
C LYS A 140 -0.99 25.54 -23.67
N TYR A 141 -0.35 26.59 -24.14
CA TYR A 141 0.77 26.52 -25.06
C TYR A 141 2.02 27.10 -24.41
N ARG A 142 3.16 26.43 -24.61
CA ARG A 142 4.47 26.98 -24.29
C ARG A 142 5.49 26.56 -25.34
N VAL A 143 6.50 27.40 -25.53
CA VAL A 143 7.71 27.08 -26.29
C VAL A 143 8.79 26.70 -25.30
N GLU A 144 9.36 25.50 -25.45
CA GLU A 144 10.50 25.05 -24.67
C GLU A 144 11.78 25.41 -25.43
N SER A 145 12.73 26.03 -24.72
CA SER A 145 14.01 26.40 -25.29
C SER A 145 14.88 25.17 -25.55
N PRO A 146 15.88 25.24 -26.45
CA PRO A 146 16.85 24.17 -26.64
C PRO A 146 17.50 23.69 -25.34
N GLU A 147 17.73 24.59 -24.38
CA GLU A 147 18.30 24.27 -23.08
C GLU A 147 17.34 23.43 -22.21
N ASP A 148 16.05 23.78 -22.20
CA ASP A 148 15.02 23.04 -21.46
C ASP A 148 14.84 21.63 -22.03
N VAL A 149 14.83 21.52 -23.36
CA VAL A 149 14.72 20.23 -24.07
C VAL A 149 15.97 19.38 -23.77
N ALA A 150 17.16 19.99 -23.81
CA ALA A 150 18.41 19.31 -23.47
C ALA A 150 18.44 18.81 -22.02
N GLU A 151 17.88 19.58 -21.07
CA GLU A 151 17.81 19.14 -19.67
C GLU A 151 16.87 17.94 -19.49
N LYS A 152 15.69 17.97 -20.11
CA LYS A 152 14.74 16.84 -20.07
C LYS A 152 15.32 15.61 -20.73
N TRP A 153 15.95 15.77 -21.90
CA TRP A 153 16.58 14.67 -22.61
C TRP A 153 17.66 14.00 -21.75
N ARG A 154 18.51 14.77 -21.07
CA ARG A 154 19.55 14.24 -20.16
C ARG A 154 18.97 13.47 -18.97
N ARG A 155 17.80 13.88 -18.46
CA ARG A 155 17.11 13.16 -17.37
C ARG A 155 16.55 11.81 -17.84
N ILE A 156 16.06 11.75 -19.07
CA ILE A 156 15.44 10.56 -19.67
C ILE A 156 16.51 9.58 -20.16
N ASN A 157 17.62 10.09 -20.69
CA ASN A 157 18.71 9.32 -21.28
C ASN A 157 20.05 9.58 -20.56
N PRO A 158 20.18 9.17 -19.28
CA PRO A 158 21.39 9.47 -18.49
C PRO A 158 22.65 8.78 -19.04
N ASP A 159 22.51 7.65 -19.72
CA ASP A 159 23.62 6.83 -20.21
C ASP A 159 23.97 7.09 -21.68
N SER A 160 23.29 8.01 -22.35
CA SER A 160 23.49 8.31 -23.78
C SER A 160 24.23 9.62 -24.00
N GLU A 161 25.03 9.69 -25.06
CA GLU A 161 25.72 10.93 -25.46
C GLU A 161 24.68 12.00 -25.83
N THR A 162 24.80 13.17 -25.20
CA THR A 162 23.86 14.27 -25.43
C THR A 162 24.05 14.80 -26.87
N PRO A 163 22.97 14.89 -27.68
CA PRO A 163 23.01 15.51 -28.98
C PRO A 163 23.64 16.91 -28.98
N GLU A 164 24.35 17.26 -30.05
CA GLU A 164 25.05 18.55 -30.18
C GLU A 164 24.11 19.76 -30.17
N SER A 165 22.87 19.59 -30.63
CA SER A 165 21.86 20.65 -30.66
C SER A 165 20.46 20.10 -30.48
N PHE A 166 19.59 20.91 -29.88
CA PHE A 166 18.17 20.62 -29.70
C PHE A 166 17.33 21.71 -30.38
N PRO A 167 16.23 21.35 -31.06
CA PRO A 167 15.31 22.33 -31.61
C PRO A 167 14.52 23.03 -30.49
N HIS A 168 13.94 24.19 -30.81
CA HIS A 168 12.84 24.71 -30.00
C HIS A 168 11.68 23.74 -30.10
N ARG A 169 10.90 23.59 -29.03
CA ARG A 169 9.79 22.62 -29.00
C ARG A 169 8.48 23.31 -28.64
N ALA A 170 7.49 23.16 -29.51
CA ALA A 170 6.12 23.59 -29.26
C ALA A 170 5.44 22.55 -28.38
N VAL A 171 4.94 22.95 -27.20
CA VAL A 171 4.23 22.04 -26.28
C VAL A 171 2.83 22.56 -26.03
N LEU A 172 1.85 21.76 -26.41
CA LEU A 172 0.43 22.01 -26.20
C LEU A 172 -0.11 20.98 -25.20
N TYR A 173 -0.77 21.43 -24.14
CA TYR A 173 -1.22 20.54 -23.07
C TYR A 173 -2.44 21.08 -22.33
N LYS A 174 -3.17 20.18 -21.66
CA LYS A 174 -4.13 20.54 -20.62
C LYS A 174 -3.52 20.28 -19.25
N SER A 175 -3.97 21.04 -18.25
CA SER A 175 -3.47 20.92 -16.88
C SER A 175 -4.61 20.81 -15.89
N SER A 176 -4.55 19.83 -14.98
CA SER A 176 -5.54 19.69 -13.88
C SER A 176 -4.86 19.25 -12.59
N PHE A 177 -5.43 19.63 -11.45
CA PHE A 177 -5.00 19.11 -10.15
C PHE A 177 -5.68 17.76 -9.92
N SER A 178 -4.90 16.69 -9.99
CA SER A 178 -5.37 15.31 -9.85
C SER A 178 -4.26 14.46 -9.26
N GLY A 179 -4.36 14.20 -7.96
CA GLY A 179 -3.40 13.40 -7.20
C GLY A 179 -4.00 12.93 -5.86
N LEU A 180 -3.12 12.47 -4.97
CA LEU A 180 -3.50 11.85 -3.70
C LEU A 180 -4.45 12.72 -2.87
N LEU A 181 -4.20 14.03 -2.79
CA LEU A 181 -5.02 14.96 -1.99
C LEU A 181 -6.43 15.17 -2.57
N GLN A 182 -6.64 14.92 -3.87
CA GLN A 182 -7.95 14.92 -4.52
C GLN A 182 -8.62 13.53 -4.49
N GLY A 183 -8.00 12.55 -3.83
CA GLY A 183 -8.50 11.17 -3.77
C GLY A 183 -8.16 10.34 -5.00
N ASN A 184 -7.25 10.81 -5.87
CA ASN A 184 -6.83 10.06 -7.05
C ASN A 184 -5.45 9.44 -6.82
N LEU A 185 -5.40 8.10 -6.72
CA LEU A 185 -4.15 7.34 -6.61
C LEU A 185 -3.48 7.06 -7.96
N GLY A 186 -4.14 7.43 -9.05
CA GLY A 186 -3.77 7.07 -10.41
C GLY A 186 -4.39 5.73 -10.83
N ASP A 187 -4.08 5.36 -12.07
CA ASP A 187 -4.51 4.12 -12.69
C ASP A 187 -3.39 3.09 -12.67
N SER A 188 -3.77 1.83 -12.53
CA SER A 188 -2.89 0.69 -12.67
C SER A 188 -2.25 0.71 -14.06
N THR A 189 -0.94 0.58 -14.11
CA THR A 189 -0.19 0.53 -15.38
C THR A 189 -0.38 -0.81 -16.10
N ARG A 190 -0.85 -1.83 -15.37
CA ARG A 190 -1.04 -3.19 -15.89
C ARG A 190 -2.49 -3.44 -16.33
N TYR A 191 -3.44 -3.00 -15.52
CA TYR A 191 -4.87 -3.28 -15.67
C TYR A 191 -5.65 -2.08 -16.25
N ASN A 192 -5.07 -0.88 -16.27
CA ASN A 192 -5.75 0.37 -16.67
C ASN A 192 -7.03 0.65 -15.88
N GLU A 193 -7.06 0.20 -14.62
CA GLU A 193 -8.16 0.43 -13.67
C GLU A 193 -7.72 1.40 -12.56
N PRO A 194 -8.63 2.22 -12.01
CA PRO A 194 -8.31 3.09 -10.89
C PRO A 194 -7.82 2.29 -9.67
N VAL A 195 -6.66 2.67 -9.13
CA VAL A 195 -6.05 1.95 -7.99
C VAL A 195 -6.97 1.95 -6.77
N TRP A 196 -7.73 3.03 -6.57
CA TRP A 196 -8.71 3.12 -5.49
C TRP A 196 -9.77 2.01 -5.56
N ASP A 197 -10.32 1.76 -6.74
CA ASP A 197 -11.38 0.76 -6.93
C ASP A 197 -10.83 -0.66 -6.73
N MET A 198 -9.62 -0.90 -7.25
CA MET A 198 -8.89 -2.15 -7.01
C MET A 198 -8.73 -2.40 -5.51
N MET A 199 -8.32 -1.39 -4.72
CA MET A 199 -8.13 -1.52 -3.28
C MET A 199 -9.45 -1.73 -2.51
N VAL A 200 -10.49 -0.94 -2.81
CA VAL A 200 -11.78 -1.03 -2.12
C VAL A 200 -12.44 -2.38 -2.36
N SER A 201 -12.30 -2.96 -3.56
CA SER A 201 -12.86 -4.27 -3.89
C SER A 201 -12.33 -5.42 -3.00
N ARG A 202 -11.08 -5.32 -2.50
CA ARG A 202 -10.42 -6.33 -1.66
C ARG A 202 -10.62 -6.11 -0.17
N PHE A 203 -11.04 -4.91 0.22
CA PHE A 203 -11.18 -4.49 1.60
C PHE A 203 -12.11 -5.40 2.45
N PRO A 204 -13.27 -5.88 1.95
CA PRO A 204 -14.16 -6.73 2.75
C PRO A 204 -13.51 -8.06 3.18
N ILE A 205 -12.72 -8.67 2.29
CA ILE A 205 -12.08 -9.96 2.55
C ILE A 205 -10.94 -9.79 3.56
N SER A 206 -10.09 -8.77 3.37
CA SER A 206 -9.03 -8.46 4.33
C SER A 206 -9.61 -8.12 5.71
N LEU A 207 -10.67 -7.31 5.76
CA LEU A 207 -11.33 -6.94 7.00
C LEU A 207 -11.94 -8.17 7.71
N TYR A 208 -12.49 -9.12 6.97
CA TYR A 208 -13.01 -10.37 7.53
C TYR A 208 -11.91 -11.16 8.26
N TYR A 209 -10.79 -11.43 7.61
CA TYR A 209 -9.68 -12.16 8.25
C TYR A 209 -9.06 -11.35 9.39
N GLY A 210 -8.92 -10.04 9.19
CA GLY A 210 -8.48 -9.13 10.21
C GLY A 210 -9.31 -9.22 11.48
N ILE A 211 -10.62 -8.95 11.37
CA ILE A 211 -11.52 -8.84 12.53
C ILE A 211 -11.59 -10.18 13.26
N LEU A 212 -11.72 -11.29 12.53
CA LEU A 212 -11.73 -12.61 13.16
C LEU A 212 -10.42 -12.91 13.86
N THR A 213 -9.29 -12.60 13.22
CA THR A 213 -7.96 -12.76 13.83
C THR A 213 -7.86 -11.96 15.11
N LEU A 214 -8.30 -10.69 15.11
CA LEU A 214 -8.31 -9.82 16.28
C LEU A 214 -9.18 -10.41 17.41
N ILE A 215 -10.44 -10.75 17.11
CA ILE A 215 -11.39 -11.27 18.10
C ILE A 215 -10.86 -12.56 18.73
N ILE A 216 -10.47 -13.54 17.91
CA ILE A 216 -9.99 -14.84 18.39
C ILE A 216 -8.69 -14.68 19.19
N THR A 217 -7.75 -13.88 18.69
CA THR A 217 -6.47 -13.61 19.37
C THR A 217 -6.71 -13.08 20.78
N TYR A 218 -7.51 -12.04 20.95
CA TYR A 218 -7.75 -11.43 22.26
C TYR A 218 -8.61 -12.33 23.16
N ALA A 219 -9.62 -13.00 22.59
CA ALA A 219 -10.52 -13.89 23.33
C ALA A 219 -9.80 -15.12 23.89
N VAL A 220 -8.76 -15.62 23.22
CA VAL A 220 -8.01 -16.81 23.66
C VAL A 220 -6.76 -16.42 24.45
N CYS A 221 -5.96 -15.48 23.94
CA CYS A 221 -4.64 -15.19 24.51
C CYS A 221 -4.73 -14.42 25.83
N LEU A 222 -5.70 -13.51 26.01
CA LEU A 222 -5.82 -12.78 27.27
C LEU A 222 -6.21 -13.71 28.42
N PRO A 223 -7.26 -14.56 28.33
CA PRO A 223 -7.57 -15.51 29.39
C PRO A 223 -6.43 -16.51 29.63
N LEU A 224 -5.77 -16.99 28.57
CA LEU A 224 -4.64 -17.90 28.70
C LEU A 224 -3.47 -17.23 29.43
N GLY A 225 -3.12 -16.00 29.08
CA GLY A 225 -2.06 -15.22 29.73
C GLY A 225 -2.37 -14.94 31.21
N ILE A 226 -3.63 -14.57 31.52
CA ILE A 226 -4.11 -14.40 32.90
C ILE A 226 -3.97 -15.70 33.70
N LEU A 227 -4.45 -16.81 33.13
CA LEU A 227 -4.41 -18.12 33.78
C LEU A 227 -2.96 -18.58 34.05
N LYS A 228 -2.06 -18.35 33.09
CA LYS A 228 -0.62 -18.66 33.21
C LYS A 228 0.07 -17.83 34.28
N ALA A 229 -0.27 -16.55 34.43
CA ALA A 229 0.29 -15.70 35.48
C ALA A 229 -0.21 -16.11 36.87
N ILE A 230 -1.50 -16.40 37.02
CA ILE A 230 -2.09 -16.83 38.30
C ILE A 230 -1.56 -18.20 38.73
N LYS A 231 -1.40 -19.12 37.76
CA LYS A 231 -0.88 -20.47 37.97
C LYS A 231 0.60 -20.60 37.56
N HIS A 232 1.40 -19.57 37.85
CA HIS A 232 2.81 -19.57 37.49
C HIS A 232 3.55 -20.78 38.07
N ARG A 233 4.48 -21.37 37.30
CA ARG A 233 5.24 -22.59 37.65
C ARG A 233 4.44 -23.89 37.78
N THR A 234 3.19 -23.91 37.31
CA THR A 234 2.40 -25.16 37.21
C THR A 234 2.61 -25.84 35.86
N MET A 235 2.20 -27.12 35.76
CA MET A 235 2.21 -27.85 34.49
C MET A 235 1.39 -27.16 33.40
N LEU A 236 0.30 -26.48 33.77
CA LEU A 236 -0.50 -25.70 32.82
C LEU A 236 0.32 -24.57 32.22
N ASP A 237 1.11 -23.85 33.04
CA ASP A 237 2.00 -22.80 32.55
C ASP A 237 3.09 -23.37 31.63
N THR A 238 3.74 -24.45 32.03
CA THR A 238 4.82 -25.08 31.24
C THR A 238 4.28 -25.64 29.91
N ALA A 239 3.24 -26.46 29.94
CA ALA A 239 2.70 -27.12 28.74
C ALA A 239 2.14 -26.11 27.73
N SER A 240 1.39 -25.12 28.18
CA SER A 240 0.89 -24.06 27.30
C SER A 240 2.03 -23.19 26.75
N SER A 241 3.11 -22.95 27.51
CA SER A 241 4.28 -22.23 26.98
C SER A 241 4.93 -23.01 25.85
N VAL A 242 5.16 -24.31 26.03
CA VAL A 242 5.74 -25.17 25.00
C VAL A 242 4.88 -25.14 23.74
N LEU A 243 3.56 -25.34 23.86
CA LEU A 243 2.66 -25.32 22.70
C LEU A 243 2.71 -23.99 21.95
N VAL A 244 2.66 -22.87 22.69
CA VAL A 244 2.66 -21.53 22.13
C VAL A 244 4.00 -21.18 21.46
N PHE A 245 5.13 -21.58 22.05
CA PHE A 245 6.45 -21.37 21.44
C PHE A 245 6.73 -22.28 20.25
N VAL A 246 6.25 -23.52 20.27
CA VAL A 246 6.32 -24.42 19.10
C VAL A 246 5.53 -23.83 17.93
N GLY A 247 4.31 -23.32 18.19
CA GLY A 247 3.55 -22.63 17.16
C GLY A 247 4.30 -21.42 16.60
N TYR A 248 4.84 -20.57 17.49
CA TYR A 248 5.59 -19.38 17.10
C TYR A 248 6.85 -19.67 16.29
N ALA A 249 7.50 -20.81 16.51
CA ALA A 249 8.69 -21.20 15.75
C ALA A 249 8.40 -21.47 14.27
N ILE A 250 7.13 -21.71 13.90
CA ILE A 250 6.71 -21.97 12.52
C ILE A 250 6.17 -20.67 11.92
N PRO A 251 6.78 -20.14 10.84
CA PRO A 251 6.20 -19.00 10.14
C PRO A 251 4.79 -19.33 9.61
N GLY A 252 3.84 -18.40 9.78
CA GLY A 252 2.44 -18.66 9.44
C GLY A 252 2.21 -19.11 7.99
N TYR A 253 2.97 -18.58 7.03
CA TYR A 253 2.88 -19.02 5.64
C TYR A 253 3.44 -20.44 5.44
N VAL A 254 4.53 -20.82 6.12
CA VAL A 254 5.06 -22.19 6.07
C VAL A 254 4.05 -23.17 6.66
N LEU A 255 3.43 -22.80 7.77
CA LEU A 255 2.33 -23.58 8.36
C LEU A 255 1.18 -23.72 7.35
N GLY A 256 0.82 -22.64 6.64
CA GLY A 256 -0.20 -22.67 5.60
C GLY A 256 0.09 -23.67 4.49
N ALA A 257 1.31 -23.66 3.95
CA ALA A 257 1.72 -24.63 2.93
C ALA A 257 1.59 -26.08 3.43
N LEU A 258 1.98 -26.36 4.68
CA LEU A 258 1.82 -27.69 5.29
C LEU A 258 0.34 -28.04 5.47
N LEU A 259 -0.48 -27.12 5.99
CA LEU A 259 -1.91 -27.35 6.22
C LEU A 259 -2.66 -27.63 4.92
N VAL A 260 -2.35 -26.89 3.84
CA VAL A 260 -2.90 -27.14 2.50
C VAL A 260 -2.55 -28.53 2.01
N VAL A 261 -1.30 -28.98 2.16
CA VAL A 261 -0.88 -30.32 1.71
C VAL A 261 -1.57 -31.42 2.52
N TYR A 262 -1.55 -31.34 3.85
CA TYR A 262 -2.02 -32.43 4.71
C TYR A 262 -3.52 -32.39 4.93
N LEU A 263 -4.08 -31.28 5.40
CA LEU A 263 -5.50 -31.17 5.74
C LEU A 263 -6.37 -30.86 4.53
N GLY A 264 -5.83 -30.14 3.55
CA GLY A 264 -6.51 -29.85 2.29
C GLY A 264 -6.41 -31.00 1.30
N SER A 265 -5.24 -31.18 0.69
CA SER A 265 -5.04 -32.11 -0.44
C SER A 265 -5.08 -33.59 -0.05
N ARG A 266 -4.38 -34.01 1.01
CA ARG A 266 -4.32 -35.44 1.38
C ARG A 266 -5.58 -35.94 2.08
N LEU A 267 -6.09 -35.19 3.06
CA LEU A 267 -7.25 -35.61 3.85
C LEU A 267 -8.59 -35.13 3.27
N GLY A 268 -8.59 -34.09 2.42
CA GLY A 268 -9.82 -33.55 1.83
C GLY A 268 -10.74 -32.87 2.85
N TRP A 269 -10.23 -32.46 4.01
CA TRP A 269 -11.05 -31.89 5.08
C TRP A 269 -11.42 -30.44 4.82
N PHE A 270 -10.48 -29.68 4.25
CA PHE A 270 -10.63 -28.25 4.02
C PHE A 270 -10.30 -27.87 2.58
N PRO A 271 -10.82 -26.74 2.07
CA PRO A 271 -10.45 -26.21 0.77
C PRO A 271 -8.97 -25.82 0.75
N ILE A 272 -8.34 -25.97 -0.41
CA ILE A 272 -6.94 -25.62 -0.62
C ILE A 272 -6.74 -24.15 -1.00
N MET A 273 -7.78 -23.51 -1.56
CA MET A 273 -7.70 -22.15 -2.10
C MET A 273 -9.06 -21.46 -2.11
N GLY A 274 -9.04 -20.14 -2.29
CA GLY A 274 -10.22 -19.28 -2.45
C GLY A 274 -10.93 -18.96 -1.14
N PHE A 275 -11.75 -17.91 -1.19
CA PHE A 275 -12.53 -17.43 -0.03
C PHE A 275 -13.87 -18.17 0.13
N VAL A 276 -14.46 -18.63 -0.97
CA VAL A 276 -15.73 -19.35 -1.04
C VAL A 276 -15.71 -20.32 -2.22
N SER A 277 -16.58 -21.32 -2.21
CA SER A 277 -16.76 -22.26 -3.33
C SER A 277 -17.45 -21.61 -4.55
N ALA A 278 -17.26 -22.18 -5.74
CA ALA A 278 -17.85 -21.66 -6.99
C ALA A 278 -19.40 -21.69 -6.98
N ASP A 279 -20.01 -22.65 -6.29
CA ASP A 279 -21.45 -22.81 -6.14
C ASP A 279 -22.04 -21.96 -4.99
N PHE A 280 -21.22 -21.17 -4.28
CA PHE A 280 -21.63 -20.32 -3.15
C PHE A 280 -22.91 -19.50 -3.41
N PRO A 281 -23.11 -18.86 -4.58
CA PRO A 281 -24.34 -18.10 -4.84
C PRO A 281 -25.62 -18.93 -4.73
N THR A 282 -25.55 -20.22 -5.03
CA THR A 282 -26.68 -21.17 -5.06
C THR A 282 -26.95 -21.86 -3.72
N LEU A 283 -26.02 -21.75 -2.77
CA LEU A 283 -26.17 -22.35 -1.44
C LEU A 283 -27.24 -21.64 -0.60
N SER A 284 -27.90 -22.40 0.28
CA SER A 284 -28.75 -21.85 1.34
C SER A 284 -27.93 -20.98 2.30
N LEU A 285 -28.58 -20.13 3.11
CA LEU A 285 -27.88 -19.29 4.09
C LEU A 285 -26.93 -20.09 5.00
N TRP A 286 -27.37 -21.27 5.45
CA TRP A 286 -26.53 -22.13 6.29
C TRP A 286 -25.42 -22.82 5.51
N GLY A 287 -25.67 -23.14 4.24
CA GLY A 287 -24.63 -23.60 3.31
C GLY A 287 -23.53 -22.56 3.12
N LYS A 288 -23.91 -21.29 2.90
CA LYS A 288 -22.98 -20.16 2.78
C LYS A 288 -22.12 -19.97 4.03
N VAL A 289 -22.71 -20.02 5.22
CA VAL A 289 -21.96 -19.91 6.48
C VAL A 289 -20.98 -21.07 6.64
N LYS A 290 -21.42 -22.31 6.37
CA LYS A 290 -20.55 -23.49 6.46
C LYS A 290 -19.40 -23.42 5.47
N ASP A 291 -19.68 -23.05 4.23
CA ASP A 291 -18.67 -22.89 3.17
C ASP A 291 -17.62 -21.85 3.58
N LEU A 292 -18.08 -20.66 3.97
CA LEU A 292 -17.22 -19.57 4.41
C LEU A 292 -16.33 -19.99 5.59
N VAL A 293 -16.90 -20.63 6.61
CA VAL A 293 -16.12 -21.12 7.77
C VAL A 293 -15.09 -22.14 7.32
N ASN A 294 -15.47 -23.08 6.46
CA ASN A 294 -14.58 -24.15 5.96
C ASN A 294 -13.37 -23.57 5.20
N HIS A 295 -13.60 -22.58 4.33
CA HIS A 295 -12.55 -21.84 3.63
C HIS A 295 -11.68 -20.99 4.57
N SER A 296 -12.23 -20.57 5.71
CA SER A 296 -11.54 -19.67 6.64
C SER A 296 -10.64 -20.38 7.66
N VAL A 297 -10.87 -21.66 7.96
CA VAL A 297 -10.18 -22.36 9.06
C VAL A 297 -8.66 -22.36 8.89
N LEU A 298 -8.16 -22.85 7.75
CA LEU A 298 -6.71 -22.99 7.54
C LEU A 298 -6.00 -21.62 7.48
N PRO A 299 -6.49 -20.62 6.73
CA PRO A 299 -5.88 -19.30 6.74
C PRO A 299 -5.89 -18.67 8.14
N LEU A 300 -7.00 -18.76 8.88
CA LEU A 300 -7.08 -18.19 10.23
C LEU A 300 -6.07 -18.82 11.18
N ILE A 301 -5.85 -20.14 11.14
CA ILE A 301 -4.79 -20.79 11.93
C ILE A 301 -3.43 -20.15 11.62
N CYS A 302 -3.14 -19.86 10.35
CA CYS A 302 -1.90 -19.24 9.91
C CYS A 302 -1.76 -17.77 10.36
N TYR A 303 -2.85 -17.01 10.35
CA TYR A 303 -2.88 -15.65 10.87
C TYR A 303 -2.69 -15.59 12.39
N LEU A 304 -3.25 -16.56 13.12
CA LEU A 304 -3.26 -16.58 14.59
C LEU A 304 -1.93 -17.05 15.20
N VAL A 305 -1.21 -17.96 14.53
CA VAL A 305 -0.07 -18.69 15.13
C VAL A 305 1.03 -17.77 15.67
N GLY A 306 1.36 -16.69 14.95
CA GLY A 306 2.40 -15.74 15.35
C GLY A 306 1.98 -14.86 16.53
N SER A 307 0.72 -14.42 16.54
CA SER A 307 0.18 -13.49 17.55
C SER A 307 -0.02 -14.14 18.91
N PHE A 308 -0.23 -15.46 18.95
CA PHE A 308 -0.52 -16.20 20.18
C PHE A 308 0.62 -16.14 21.19
N ALA A 309 1.86 -16.29 20.74
CA ALA A 309 3.02 -16.21 21.63
C ALA A 309 3.23 -14.82 22.19
N PHE A 310 3.21 -13.82 21.31
CA PHE A 310 3.42 -12.44 21.72
C PHE A 310 2.37 -11.99 22.74
N LEU A 311 1.07 -12.08 22.40
CA LEU A 311 0.02 -11.52 23.26
C LEU A 311 -0.14 -12.31 24.57
N THR A 312 -0.06 -13.66 24.52
CA THR A 312 -0.18 -14.49 25.72
C THR A 312 0.96 -14.22 26.70
N MET A 313 2.20 -14.13 26.21
CA MET A 313 3.37 -13.87 27.06
C MET A 313 3.42 -12.43 27.54
N LEU A 314 3.03 -11.46 26.71
CA LEU A 314 2.92 -10.07 27.12
C LEU A 314 1.91 -9.92 28.27
N MET A 315 0.72 -10.52 28.14
CA MET A 315 -0.28 -10.51 29.20
C MET A 315 0.20 -11.23 30.46
N LYS A 316 0.85 -12.40 30.31
CA LYS A 316 1.41 -13.16 31.44
C LYS A 316 2.44 -12.34 32.20
N ASN A 317 3.47 -11.84 31.52
CA ASN A 317 4.60 -11.17 32.14
C ASN A 317 4.14 -9.86 32.81
N SER A 318 3.36 -9.06 32.09
CA SER A 318 2.78 -7.82 32.60
C SER A 318 1.93 -8.08 33.86
N LEU A 319 1.15 -9.16 33.89
CA LEU A 319 0.37 -9.52 35.07
C LEU A 319 1.24 -10.03 36.23
N MET A 320 2.26 -10.84 35.97
CA MET A 320 3.17 -11.28 37.04
C MET A 320 3.87 -10.10 37.72
N ASP A 321 4.35 -9.13 36.93
CA ASP A 321 5.01 -7.93 37.47
C ASP A 321 4.06 -7.12 38.35
N ASN A 322 2.82 -6.95 37.89
CA ASN A 322 1.80 -6.23 38.65
C ASN A 322 1.32 -7.00 39.89
N LEU A 323 1.27 -8.33 39.85
CA LEU A 323 0.95 -9.16 41.02
C LEU A 323 2.01 -9.05 42.13
N ALA A 324 3.26 -8.79 41.77
CA ALA A 324 4.36 -8.60 42.71
C ALA A 324 4.37 -7.20 43.36
N ALA A 325 3.55 -6.26 42.87
CA ALA A 325 3.57 -4.87 43.30
C ALA A 325 2.91 -4.63 44.68
N ASP A 326 3.43 -3.65 45.42
CA ASP A 326 3.00 -3.33 46.79
C ASP A 326 1.53 -2.91 46.89
N TYR A 327 0.98 -2.26 45.86
CA TYR A 327 -0.42 -1.86 45.85
C TYR A 327 -1.37 -3.07 45.82
N VAL A 328 -0.96 -4.20 45.22
CA VAL A 328 -1.75 -5.45 45.22
C VAL A 328 -1.69 -6.12 46.57
N ARG A 329 -0.50 -6.17 47.19
CA ARG A 329 -0.32 -6.68 48.56
C ARG A 329 -1.13 -5.86 49.57
N THR A 330 -1.13 -4.54 49.42
CA THR A 330 -1.92 -3.63 50.26
C THR A 330 -3.42 -3.86 50.07
N ALA A 331 -3.90 -4.07 48.84
CA ALA A 331 -5.30 -4.38 48.58
C ALA A 331 -5.72 -5.70 49.25
N ALA A 332 -4.89 -6.74 49.16
CA ALA A 332 -5.14 -8.01 49.84
C ALA A 332 -5.14 -7.85 51.37
N ALA A 333 -4.19 -7.09 51.94
CA ALA A 333 -4.11 -6.80 53.37
C ALA A 333 -5.32 -6.02 53.90
N LYS A 334 -5.94 -5.17 53.08
CA LYS A 334 -7.21 -4.47 53.38
C LYS A 334 -8.45 -5.37 53.29
N GLY A 335 -8.29 -6.67 53.10
CA GLY A 335 -9.38 -7.65 53.13
C GLY A 335 -10.02 -7.96 51.77
N LEU A 336 -9.46 -7.49 50.65
CA LEU A 336 -9.93 -7.94 49.33
C LEU A 336 -9.50 -9.40 49.10
N THR A 337 -10.42 -10.23 48.58
CA THR A 337 -10.08 -11.58 48.15
C THR A 337 -9.03 -11.55 47.04
N TRP A 338 -8.16 -12.57 46.95
CA TRP A 338 -7.10 -12.63 45.93
C TRP A 338 -7.62 -12.41 44.51
N ARG A 339 -8.77 -13.00 44.15
CA ARG A 339 -9.42 -12.76 42.84
C ARG A 339 -9.77 -11.29 42.62
N LYS A 340 -10.34 -10.62 43.63
CA LYS A 340 -10.66 -9.19 43.54
C LYS A 340 -9.39 -8.35 43.45
N ALA A 341 -8.33 -8.68 44.20
CA ALA A 341 -7.05 -7.99 44.13
C ALA A 341 -6.44 -8.09 42.71
N VAL A 342 -6.44 -9.29 42.11
CA VAL A 342 -5.93 -9.54 40.76
C VAL A 342 -6.72 -8.76 39.71
N PHE A 343 -8.04 -8.95 39.61
CA PHE A 343 -8.82 -8.37 38.51
C PHE A 343 -9.09 -6.87 38.67
N ARG A 344 -9.18 -6.36 39.90
CA ARG A 344 -9.47 -4.94 40.15
C ARG A 344 -8.24 -4.06 40.17
N HIS A 345 -7.09 -4.59 40.56
CA HIS A 345 -5.85 -3.81 40.71
C HIS A 345 -4.78 -4.26 39.73
N ALA A 346 -4.33 -5.52 39.77
CA ALA A 346 -3.21 -5.97 38.94
C ALA A 346 -3.53 -5.95 37.44
N PHE A 347 -4.66 -6.55 37.04
CA PHE A 347 -5.08 -6.69 35.64
C PHE A 347 -5.22 -5.35 34.92
N ARG A 348 -5.82 -4.35 35.58
CA ARG A 348 -6.03 -3.02 34.99
C ARG A 348 -4.71 -2.35 34.61
N ASN A 349 -3.65 -2.53 35.40
CA ASN A 349 -2.33 -1.99 35.07
C ASN A 349 -1.60 -2.90 34.07
N SER A 350 -1.95 -4.18 34.03
CA SER A 350 -1.32 -5.16 33.15
C SER A 350 -1.75 -5.03 31.69
N ILE A 351 -2.91 -4.43 31.42
CA ILE A 351 -3.45 -4.25 30.06
C ILE A 351 -2.86 -3.03 29.34
N ILE A 352 -2.13 -2.15 30.05
CA ILE A 352 -1.55 -0.93 29.46
C ILE A 352 -0.58 -1.28 28.31
N PRO A 353 0.42 -2.18 28.46
CA PRO A 353 1.30 -2.55 27.35
C PRO A 353 0.55 -3.13 26.15
N ILE A 354 -0.52 -3.88 26.40
CA ILE A 354 -1.35 -4.48 25.36
C ILE A 354 -2.07 -3.39 24.56
N ALA A 355 -2.66 -2.41 25.26
CA ALA A 355 -3.31 -1.26 24.65
C ALA A 355 -2.35 -0.41 23.81
N THR A 356 -1.09 -0.24 24.24
CA THR A 356 -0.05 0.46 23.48
C THR A 356 0.24 -0.19 22.13
N THR A 357 0.15 -1.52 22.04
CA THR A 357 0.39 -2.26 20.79
C THR A 357 -0.86 -2.50 19.95
N PHE A 358 -2.04 -2.10 20.44
CA PHE A 358 -3.32 -2.43 19.80
C PHE A 358 -3.40 -1.92 18.35
N GLY A 359 -2.85 -0.73 18.09
CA GLY A 359 -2.85 -0.07 16.79
C GLY A 359 -2.18 -0.85 15.67
N GLN A 360 -1.20 -1.70 15.99
CA GLN A 360 -0.55 -2.56 15.01
C GLN A 360 -1.55 -3.53 14.36
N ASN A 361 -2.61 -3.88 15.10
CA ASN A 361 -3.68 -4.72 14.56
C ASN A 361 -4.42 -4.00 13.44
N ILE A 362 -4.58 -2.68 13.46
CA ILE A 362 -5.31 -1.93 12.41
C ILE A 362 -4.64 -2.10 11.05
N THR A 363 -3.30 -2.10 11.02
CA THR A 363 -2.56 -2.35 9.78
C THR A 363 -2.77 -3.80 9.33
N LEU A 364 -2.69 -4.78 10.25
CA LEU A 364 -2.94 -6.19 9.93
C LEU A 364 -4.40 -6.44 9.48
N LEU A 365 -5.36 -5.71 10.04
CA LEU A 365 -6.80 -5.83 9.72
C LEU A 365 -7.09 -5.58 8.24
N VAL A 366 -6.27 -4.74 7.60
CA VAL A 366 -6.56 -4.23 6.27
C VAL A 366 -5.49 -4.61 5.27
N ALA A 367 -4.21 -4.51 5.64
CA ALA A 367 -3.11 -4.89 4.75
C ALA A 367 -2.96 -6.41 4.61
N GLY A 368 -3.54 -7.18 5.56
CA GLY A 368 -3.52 -8.63 5.54
C GLY A 368 -2.11 -9.22 5.65
N SER A 369 -1.96 -10.45 5.18
CA SER A 369 -0.67 -11.13 5.07
C SER A 369 -0.43 -11.57 3.64
N ILE A 370 0.47 -10.87 2.96
CA ILE A 370 0.89 -11.13 1.57
C ILE A 370 1.11 -12.62 1.31
N LEU A 371 1.91 -13.28 2.15
CA LEU A 371 2.30 -14.67 1.93
C LEU A 371 1.18 -15.67 2.25
N ILE A 372 0.37 -15.40 3.28
CA ILE A 372 -0.75 -16.29 3.62
C ILE A 372 -1.81 -16.18 2.51
N GLU A 373 -2.16 -14.97 2.09
CA GLU A 373 -3.11 -14.77 0.99
C GLU A 373 -2.63 -15.40 -0.30
N LYS A 374 -1.32 -15.35 -0.60
CA LYS A 374 -0.78 -16.01 -1.79
C LYS A 374 -0.89 -17.54 -1.75
N ILE A 375 -0.68 -18.15 -0.58
CA ILE A 375 -0.75 -19.61 -0.43
C ILE A 375 -2.19 -20.13 -0.59
N PHE A 376 -3.16 -19.40 -0.02
CA PHE A 376 -4.57 -19.78 -0.05
C PHE A 376 -5.34 -19.13 -1.22
N ASP A 377 -4.67 -18.40 -2.11
CA ASP A 377 -5.28 -17.64 -3.22
C ASP A 377 -6.49 -16.80 -2.76
N ILE A 378 -6.29 -16.07 -1.67
CA ILE A 378 -7.31 -15.19 -1.09
C ILE A 378 -7.18 -13.83 -1.75
N ASP A 379 -8.27 -13.35 -2.34
CA ASP A 379 -8.29 -12.08 -3.06
C ASP A 379 -8.37 -10.86 -2.11
N GLY A 380 -7.37 -10.71 -1.26
CA GLY A 380 -7.23 -9.63 -0.30
C GLY A 380 -6.22 -8.56 -0.73
N PHE A 381 -6.06 -7.56 0.14
CA PHE A 381 -5.12 -6.46 -0.04
C PHE A 381 -3.64 -6.92 -0.09
N GLY A 382 -3.31 -8.00 0.63
CA GLY A 382 -1.98 -8.59 0.62
C GLY A 382 -1.65 -9.19 -0.73
N LEU A 383 -2.58 -9.95 -1.34
CA LEU A 383 -2.41 -10.51 -2.66
C LEU A 383 -2.34 -9.42 -3.75
N LEU A 384 -3.18 -8.38 -3.64
CA LEU A 384 -3.11 -7.21 -4.53
C LEU A 384 -1.72 -6.57 -4.49
N SER A 385 -1.20 -6.33 -3.28
CA SER A 385 0.13 -5.73 -3.08
C SER A 385 1.25 -6.64 -3.62
N TYR A 386 1.12 -7.96 -3.45
CA TYR A 386 2.07 -8.94 -3.96
C TYR A 386 2.13 -8.95 -5.49
N ASN A 387 0.97 -9.04 -6.14
CA ASN A 387 0.88 -9.06 -7.58
C ASN A 387 1.39 -7.73 -8.16
N ALA A 388 1.06 -6.60 -7.55
CA ALA A 388 1.58 -5.29 -7.97
C ALA A 388 3.11 -5.23 -7.94
N VAL A 389 3.76 -5.81 -6.93
CA VAL A 389 5.24 -5.87 -6.88
C VAL A 389 5.79 -6.79 -7.96
N LEU A 390 5.20 -7.98 -8.16
CA LEU A 390 5.66 -8.93 -9.16
C LEU A 390 5.50 -8.40 -10.60
N GLU A 391 4.35 -7.79 -10.87
CA GLU A 391 4.00 -7.24 -12.18
C GLU A 391 4.57 -5.84 -12.40
N ARG A 392 5.29 -5.31 -11.40
CA ARG A 392 5.89 -3.97 -11.41
C ARG A 392 4.87 -2.87 -11.69
N ASP A 393 3.66 -3.02 -11.14
CA ASP A 393 2.65 -1.97 -11.14
C ASP A 393 2.96 -0.95 -10.03
N TYR A 394 3.83 0.00 -10.36
CA TYR A 394 4.31 1.00 -9.41
C TYR A 394 3.20 1.90 -8.87
N THR A 395 2.15 2.17 -9.65
CA THR A 395 1.01 2.97 -9.19
C THR A 395 0.26 2.24 -8.08
N VAL A 396 -0.03 0.94 -8.28
CA VAL A 396 -0.68 0.12 -7.25
C VAL A 396 0.21 -0.05 -6.03
N VAL A 397 1.51 -0.33 -6.19
CA VAL A 397 2.46 -0.44 -5.07
C VAL A 397 2.51 0.84 -4.23
N LEU A 398 2.59 2.00 -4.88
CA LEU A 398 2.63 3.28 -4.20
C LEU A 398 1.30 3.57 -3.48
N GLY A 399 0.17 3.25 -4.10
CA GLY A 399 -1.16 3.36 -3.50
C GLY A 399 -1.33 2.48 -2.27
N THR A 400 -0.96 1.20 -2.36
CA THR A 400 -1.13 0.23 -1.27
C THR A 400 -0.22 0.55 -0.08
N LEU A 401 1.04 0.95 -0.32
CA LEU A 401 1.97 1.37 0.73
C LEU A 401 1.53 2.68 1.40
N THR A 402 1.07 3.66 0.62
CA THR A 402 0.55 4.93 1.14
C THR A 402 -0.66 4.70 2.05
N PHE A 403 -1.56 3.82 1.63
CA PHE A 403 -2.73 3.49 2.42
C PHE A 403 -2.40 2.68 3.67
N GLY A 404 -1.51 1.69 3.57
CA GLY A 404 -1.02 0.93 4.74
C GLY A 404 -0.36 1.84 5.77
N ALA A 405 0.42 2.83 5.32
CA ALA A 405 1.02 3.86 6.15
C ALA A 405 -0.01 4.74 6.86
N PHE A 406 -1.02 5.21 6.12
CA PHE A 406 -2.12 5.96 6.69
C PHE A 406 -2.82 5.17 7.81
N LEU A 407 -3.14 3.89 7.56
CA LEU A 407 -3.76 3.02 8.56
C LEU A 407 -2.87 2.75 9.77
N MET A 408 -1.56 2.63 9.58
CA MET A 408 -0.60 2.52 10.68
C MET A 408 -0.63 3.76 11.57
N LEU A 409 -0.67 4.97 10.98
CA LEU A 409 -0.76 6.22 11.75
C LEU A 409 -2.08 6.32 12.51
N ILE A 410 -3.20 5.92 11.89
CA ILE A 410 -4.50 5.83 12.56
C ILE A 410 -4.46 4.82 13.71
N GLY A 411 -3.86 3.63 13.49
CA GLY A 411 -3.66 2.63 14.53
C GLY A 411 -2.85 3.16 15.73
N ASN A 412 -1.79 3.92 15.47
CA ASN A 412 -1.00 4.56 16.52
C ASN A 412 -1.83 5.55 17.34
N ILE A 413 -2.72 6.32 16.72
CA ILE A 413 -3.64 7.22 17.44
C ILE A 413 -4.64 6.40 18.29
N ILE A 414 -5.20 5.33 17.74
CA ILE A 414 -6.12 4.44 18.46
C ILE A 414 -5.43 3.85 19.71
N SER A 415 -4.17 3.44 19.59
CA SER A 415 -3.39 2.94 20.73
C SER A 415 -3.25 3.98 21.83
N ASP A 416 -2.89 5.21 21.45
CA ASP A 416 -2.76 6.31 22.40
C ASP A 416 -4.09 6.61 23.13
N VAL A 417 -5.21 6.58 22.38
CA VAL A 417 -6.56 6.72 22.97
C VAL A 417 -6.85 5.60 23.96
N LEU A 418 -6.59 4.35 23.60
CA LEU A 418 -6.82 3.21 24.49
C LEU A 418 -6.00 3.31 25.77
N VAL A 419 -4.71 3.64 25.67
CA VAL A 419 -3.83 3.85 26.84
C VAL A 419 -4.38 4.95 27.74
N ALA A 420 -4.80 6.08 27.17
CA ALA A 420 -5.35 7.21 27.92
C ALA A 420 -6.68 6.88 28.63
N LEU A 421 -7.51 6.02 28.04
CA LEU A 421 -8.76 5.55 28.64
C LEU A 421 -8.51 4.57 29.80
N ILE A 422 -7.49 3.72 29.68
CA ILE A 422 -7.15 2.71 30.70
C ILE A 422 -6.48 3.36 31.91
N ASP A 423 -5.48 4.21 31.68
CA ASP A 423 -4.72 4.92 32.70
C ASP A 423 -4.83 6.45 32.56
N PRO A 424 -5.78 7.09 33.27
CA PRO A 424 -5.96 8.54 33.24
C PRO A 424 -4.81 9.32 33.92
N ARG A 425 -3.84 8.65 34.55
CA ARG A 425 -2.65 9.28 35.14
C ARG A 425 -1.56 9.54 34.12
N VAL A 426 -1.64 8.92 32.93
CA VAL A 426 -0.71 9.18 31.83
C VAL A 426 -0.96 10.60 31.31
N SER A 427 -0.24 11.57 31.86
CA SER A 427 -0.17 12.90 31.26
C SER A 427 0.85 12.84 30.13
N PHE A 428 0.39 12.64 28.90
CA PHE A 428 1.20 12.93 27.72
C PHE A 428 1.53 14.43 27.73
N ARG A 429 2.76 14.80 28.08
CA ARG A 429 3.27 16.19 28.05
C ARG A 429 3.84 16.52 26.68
#